data_AF-A0A3C1H582-F1
#
_entry.id   AF-A0A3C1H582-F1
#
_cell.length_a   1.000
_cell.length_b   1.000
_cell.length_c   1.000
_cell.angle_alpha   90.00
_cell.angle_beta   90.00
_cell.angle_gamma   90.00
#
_symmetry.space_group_name_H-M   'P 1'
#
loop_
_entity.id
_entity.type
_entity.pdbx_description
1 polymer ?
#
loop_
_entity_poly.entity_id
_entity_poly.type
_entity_poly.pdbx_seq_one_letter_code
_entity_poly.pdbx_strand_id
1 'polypeptide(L)'
;MRKTLISYIPLLCAVLLIGGMAGAADAFQNKEIIFPEIAAIATGALLTPKLAWRTDPLHIFSAIAVCALLGVCIVLWMPGAVWLQMSAAYLLASVLLLISRTSFAPMLSAAVLPVLLQTRSAVYLIAACFLTAGILLLRMILIRCNILADTPFERLPEPDSAACVQTVIRWGIVTAVIFAALHCHIRYAAAPPLLVAFTEFWKPDAVARRRPITVTALLTLCGLCGAGVRYLLCVRFGILQCFAAG
;
A
#
# COMPACT_ATOMS: atom_id res chain seq x y z
N MET A 1 -30.16 -9.64 -14.58
CA MET A 1 -29.15 -8.83 -15.30
C MET A 1 -28.77 -7.53 -14.58
N ARG A 2 -29.72 -6.65 -14.18
CA ARG A 2 -29.40 -5.35 -13.54
C ARG A 2 -28.63 -5.46 -12.20
N LYS A 3 -28.98 -6.42 -11.33
CA LYS A 3 -28.24 -6.67 -10.07
C LYS A 3 -26.81 -7.17 -10.29
N THR A 4 -26.59 -7.98 -11.33
CA THR A 4 -25.26 -8.49 -11.69
C THR A 4 -24.36 -7.37 -12.21
N LEU A 5 -24.89 -6.47 -13.04
CA LEU A 5 -24.13 -5.33 -13.59
C LEU A 5 -23.69 -4.34 -12.50
N ILE A 6 -24.58 -4.04 -11.56
CA ILE A 6 -24.28 -3.15 -10.42
C ILE A 6 -23.15 -3.71 -9.54
N SER A 7 -23.07 -5.03 -9.42
CA SER A 7 -22.01 -5.69 -8.65
C SER A 7 -20.61 -5.56 -9.28
N TYR A 8 -20.51 -5.29 -10.58
CA TYR A 8 -19.23 -5.11 -11.27
C TYR A 8 -18.76 -3.66 -11.34
N ILE A 9 -19.61 -2.68 -11.00
CA ILE A 9 -19.24 -1.25 -11.02
C ILE A 9 -18.00 -0.97 -10.15
N PRO A 10 -17.91 -1.45 -8.89
CA PRO A 10 -16.73 -1.17 -8.08
C PRO A 10 -15.45 -1.81 -8.62
N LEU A 11 -15.58 -2.98 -9.26
CA LEU A 11 -14.48 -3.64 -9.97
C LEU A 11 -13.98 -2.80 -11.14
N LEU A 12 -14.89 -2.31 -11.96
CA LEU A 12 -14.55 -1.46 -13.09
C LEU A 12 -13.86 -0.16 -12.61
N CYS A 13 -14.39 0.48 -11.56
CA CYS A 13 -13.78 1.66 -10.96
C CYS A 13 -12.35 1.40 -10.46
N ALA A 14 -12.13 0.28 -9.75
CA ALA A 14 -10.80 -0.07 -9.25
C ALA A 14 -9.81 -0.33 -10.39
N VAL A 15 -10.22 -1.09 -11.41
CA VAL A 15 -9.38 -1.39 -12.58
C VAL A 15 -9.05 -0.14 -13.37
N LEU A 16 -10.02 0.75 -13.60
CA LEU A 16 -9.80 2.02 -14.30
C LEU A 16 -8.86 2.94 -13.51
N LEU A 17 -8.98 2.99 -12.18
CA LEU A 17 -8.10 3.81 -11.35
C LEU A 17 -6.66 3.29 -11.35
N ILE A 18 -6.47 1.98 -11.15
CA ILE A 18 -5.14 1.35 -11.15
C ILE A 18 -4.51 1.40 -12.54
N GLY A 19 -5.29 1.12 -13.59
CA GLY A 19 -4.85 1.23 -14.98
C GLY A 19 -4.52 2.68 -15.36
N GLY A 20 -5.33 3.64 -14.89
CA GLY A 20 -5.08 5.08 -15.06
C GLY A 20 -3.80 5.54 -14.39
N MET A 21 -3.48 5.02 -13.19
CA MET A 21 -2.19 5.27 -12.52
C MET A 21 -1.02 4.77 -13.37
N ALA A 22 -1.10 3.54 -13.89
CA ALA A 22 -0.05 2.99 -14.76
C ALA A 22 0.09 3.77 -16.09
N GLY A 23 -1.03 4.17 -16.70
CA GLY A 23 -1.03 4.99 -17.91
C GLY A 23 -0.49 6.40 -17.68
N ALA A 24 -0.80 7.03 -16.54
CA ALA A 24 -0.24 8.32 -16.17
C ALA A 24 1.28 8.22 -15.94
N ALA A 25 1.75 7.17 -15.25
CA ALA A 25 3.17 6.94 -15.06
C ALA A 25 3.94 6.79 -16.39
N ASP A 26 3.34 6.15 -17.38
CA ASP A 26 3.90 6.03 -18.73
C ASP A 26 3.83 7.37 -19.49
N ALA A 27 2.69 8.07 -19.47
CA ALA A 27 2.54 9.36 -20.15
C ALA A 27 3.49 10.44 -19.63
N PHE A 28 3.72 10.49 -18.31
CA PHE A 28 4.65 11.42 -17.67
C PHE A 28 6.09 10.88 -17.59
N GLN A 29 6.35 9.66 -18.09
CA GLN A 29 7.63 8.96 -18.01
C GLN A 29 8.24 8.98 -16.59
N ASN A 30 7.38 8.90 -15.57
CA ASN A 30 7.77 8.98 -14.17
C ASN A 30 7.24 7.79 -13.37
N LYS A 31 8.16 6.89 -13.00
CA LYS A 31 7.87 5.68 -12.21
C LYS A 31 7.44 5.98 -10.78
N GLU A 32 7.72 7.18 -10.26
CA GLU A 32 7.28 7.61 -8.93
C GLU A 32 5.76 7.79 -8.83
N ILE A 33 5.04 7.77 -9.97
CA ILE A 33 3.58 7.79 -10.02
C ILE A 33 2.98 6.40 -9.73
N ILE A 34 3.79 5.33 -9.71
CA ILE A 34 3.31 3.96 -9.48
C ILE A 34 3.39 3.65 -7.99
N PHE A 35 2.21 3.51 -7.37
CA PHE A 35 2.07 3.19 -5.95
C PHE A 35 1.32 1.88 -5.79
N PRO A 36 2.01 0.79 -5.43
CA PRO A 36 1.38 -0.47 -5.06
C PRO A 36 0.29 -0.31 -3.97
N GLU A 37 0.45 0.69 -3.11
CA GLU A 37 -0.46 1.00 -2.01
C GLU A 37 -1.80 1.50 -2.50
N ILE A 38 -1.84 2.27 -3.60
CA ILE A 38 -3.07 2.74 -4.22
C ILE A 38 -3.89 1.55 -4.74
N ALA A 39 -3.24 0.51 -5.26
CA ALA A 39 -3.93 -0.72 -5.64
C ALA A 39 -4.52 -1.43 -4.41
N ALA A 40 -3.77 -1.52 -3.31
CA ALA A 40 -4.28 -2.06 -2.05
C ALA A 40 -5.48 -1.25 -1.52
N ILE A 41 -5.39 0.08 -1.50
CA ILE A 41 -6.46 0.96 -1.02
C ILE A 41 -7.69 0.87 -1.95
N ALA A 42 -7.51 0.92 -3.27
CA ALA A 42 -8.60 0.81 -4.24
C ALA A 42 -9.34 -0.52 -4.08
N THR A 43 -8.60 -1.63 -3.94
CA THR A 43 -9.21 -2.94 -3.73
C THR A 43 -9.94 -3.04 -2.39
N GLY A 44 -9.32 -2.60 -1.29
CA GLY A 44 -9.91 -2.65 0.05
C GLY A 44 -10.97 -1.58 0.35
N ALA A 45 -11.08 -0.55 -0.47
CA ALA A 45 -12.07 0.52 -0.35
C ALA A 45 -13.18 0.46 -1.40
N LEU A 46 -13.02 -0.22 -2.54
CA LEU A 46 -14.05 -0.30 -3.58
C LEU A 46 -14.63 -1.70 -3.72
N LEU A 47 -13.83 -2.77 -3.61
CA LEU A 47 -14.31 -4.13 -3.91
C LEU A 47 -15.02 -4.80 -2.73
N THR A 48 -14.87 -4.27 -1.52
CA THR A 48 -15.50 -4.83 -0.33
C THR A 48 -16.70 -3.97 0.10
N PRO A 49 -17.84 -4.58 0.47
CA PRO A 49 -19.03 -3.82 0.90
C PRO A 49 -18.76 -2.91 2.09
N LYS A 50 -17.92 -3.39 3.02
CA LYS A 50 -17.39 -2.66 4.18
C LYS A 50 -15.92 -2.36 3.93
N LEU A 51 -15.39 -1.31 4.54
CA LEU A 51 -13.95 -1.03 4.50
C LEU A 51 -13.17 -2.25 5.03
N ALA A 52 -12.10 -2.63 4.32
CA ALA A 52 -11.23 -3.72 4.74
C ALA A 52 -10.52 -3.43 6.09
N TRP A 53 -10.42 -2.14 6.45
CA TRP A 53 -9.78 -1.67 7.66
C TRP A 53 -10.77 -0.92 8.56
N ARG A 54 -10.53 -0.96 9.87
CA ARG A 54 -11.23 -0.13 10.86
C ARG A 54 -10.63 1.28 10.79
N THR A 55 -11.21 2.11 9.94
CA THR A 55 -10.79 3.48 9.66
C THR A 55 -11.94 4.21 8.96
N ASP A 56 -11.90 5.55 8.90
CA ASP A 56 -12.77 6.38 8.09
C ASP A 56 -11.99 7.04 6.93
N PRO A 57 -12.70 7.56 5.91
CA PRO A 57 -12.07 8.21 4.75
C PRO A 57 -11.08 9.31 5.11
N LEU A 58 -11.37 10.12 6.14
CA LEU A 58 -10.50 11.22 6.53
C LEU A 58 -9.19 10.70 7.13
N HIS A 59 -9.26 9.66 7.97
CA HIS A 59 -8.07 9.02 8.52
C HIS A 59 -7.26 8.30 7.44
N ILE A 60 -7.88 7.69 6.42
CA ILE A 60 -7.14 7.14 5.27
C ILE A 60 -6.35 8.24 4.57
N PHE A 61 -7.00 9.36 4.25
CA PHE A 61 -6.35 10.46 3.54
C PHE A 61 -5.20 11.06 4.34
N SER A 62 -5.44 11.40 5.62
CA SER A 62 -4.42 11.99 6.47
C SER A 62 -3.27 11.03 6.74
N ALA A 63 -3.56 9.74 6.97
CA ALA A 63 -2.56 8.69 7.12
C ALA A 63 -1.60 8.62 5.94
N ILE A 64 -2.14 8.55 4.71
CA ILE A 64 -1.33 8.47 3.50
C ILE A 64 -0.54 9.75 3.30
N ALA A 65 -1.15 10.93 3.45
CA ALA A 65 -0.47 12.21 3.27
C ALA A 65 0.70 12.37 4.26
N VAL A 66 0.47 12.08 5.55
CA VAL A 66 1.50 12.16 6.59
C VAL A 66 2.60 11.14 6.37
N CYS A 67 2.26 9.88 6.08
CA CYS A 67 3.27 8.83 5.85
C CYS A 67 4.09 9.08 4.59
N ALA A 68 3.46 9.52 3.49
CA ALA A 68 4.15 9.89 2.27
C ALA A 68 5.10 11.06 2.49
N LEU A 69 4.65 12.10 3.21
CA LEU A 69 5.49 13.23 3.57
C LEU A 69 6.69 12.79 4.42
N LEU A 70 6.44 11.99 5.47
CA LEU A 70 7.51 11.47 6.33
C LEU A 70 8.54 10.66 5.53
N GLY A 71 8.09 9.78 4.64
CA GLY A 71 8.98 9.00 3.78
C GLY A 71 9.90 9.87 2.92
N VAL A 72 9.33 10.89 2.27
CA VAL A 72 10.11 11.86 1.46
C VAL A 72 11.06 12.68 2.35
N CYS A 73 10.60 13.15 3.49
CA CYS A 73 11.42 13.90 4.46
C CYS A 73 12.63 13.09 4.96
N ILE A 74 12.45 11.79 5.20
CA ILE A 74 13.55 10.88 5.59
C ILE A 74 14.60 10.82 4.47
N VAL A 75 14.20 10.68 3.21
CA VAL A 75 15.14 10.65 2.07
C VAL A 75 15.91 11.97 1.95
N LEU A 76 15.24 13.10 2.20
CA LEU A 76 15.84 14.43 2.03
C LEU A 76 16.76 14.83 3.18
N TRP A 77 16.45 14.44 4.41
CA TRP A 77 17.12 14.99 5.60
C TRP A 77 17.89 13.97 6.43
N MET A 78 17.67 12.66 6.26
CA MET A 78 18.38 11.64 7.02
C MET A 78 19.59 11.11 6.23
N PRO A 79 20.82 11.60 6.48
CA PRO A 79 22.01 11.00 5.89
C PRO A 79 22.20 9.60 6.48
N GLY A 80 22.44 8.61 5.63
CA GLY A 80 22.68 7.24 6.08
C GLY A 80 22.45 6.19 5.00
N ALA A 81 22.66 4.93 5.37
CA ALA A 81 22.38 3.80 4.49
C ALA A 81 20.88 3.60 4.29
N VAL A 82 20.47 3.15 3.11
CA VAL A 82 19.06 2.92 2.74
C VAL A 82 18.35 1.99 3.72
N TRP A 83 19.03 0.96 4.22
CA TRP A 83 18.46 0.03 5.21
C TRP A 83 18.05 0.74 6.52
N LEU A 84 18.84 1.74 6.95
CA LEU A 84 18.57 2.50 8.16
C LEU A 84 17.40 3.46 7.95
N GLN A 85 17.37 4.14 6.80
CA GLN A 85 16.26 5.01 6.42
C GLN A 85 14.94 4.23 6.33
N MET A 86 14.95 3.04 5.71
CA MET A 86 13.75 2.19 5.59
C MET A 86 13.29 1.67 6.95
N SER A 87 14.23 1.28 7.83
CA SER A 87 13.95 0.89 9.20
C SER A 87 13.30 2.02 10.00
N ALA A 88 13.82 3.25 9.89
CA ALA A 88 13.25 4.43 10.53
C ALA A 88 11.86 4.77 10.00
N ALA A 89 11.66 4.74 8.67
CA ALA A 89 10.36 4.99 8.04
C ALA A 89 9.30 3.99 8.51
N TYR A 90 9.68 2.70 8.56
CA TYR A 90 8.79 1.65 9.05
C TYR A 90 8.45 1.81 10.53
N LEU A 91 9.41 2.20 11.37
CA LEU A 91 9.18 2.45 12.79
C LEU A 91 8.21 3.62 13.00
N LEU A 92 8.49 4.76 12.36
CA LEU A 92 7.66 5.96 12.47
C LEU A 92 6.23 5.69 11.99
N ALA A 93 6.07 5.01 10.85
CA ALA A 93 4.76 4.64 10.35
C ALA A 93 4.06 3.61 11.27
N SER A 94 4.81 2.69 11.90
CA SER A 94 4.26 1.75 12.88
C SER A 94 3.77 2.45 14.16
N VAL A 95 4.49 3.46 14.63
CA VAL A 95 4.09 4.29 15.77
C VAL A 95 2.85 5.10 15.40
N LEU A 96 2.80 5.71 14.21
CA LEU A 96 1.60 6.40 13.73
C LEU A 96 0.39 5.47 13.63
N LEU A 97 0.57 4.24 13.14
CA LEU A 97 -0.50 3.24 13.10
C LEU A 97 -1.05 2.94 14.51
N LEU A 98 -0.16 2.81 15.50
CA LEU A 98 -0.53 2.54 16.89
C LEU A 98 -1.30 3.73 17.50
N ILE A 99 -0.82 4.96 17.30
CA ILE A 99 -1.44 6.18 17.82
C ILE A 99 -2.78 6.45 17.14
N SER A 100 -2.89 6.19 15.84
CA SER A 100 -4.11 6.45 15.06
C SER A 100 -5.28 5.54 15.45
N ARG A 101 -5.04 4.45 16.20
CA ARG A 101 -6.05 3.44 16.58
C ARG A 101 -6.82 2.90 15.37
N THR A 102 -6.16 2.81 14.21
CA THR A 102 -6.72 2.24 12.98
C THR A 102 -6.03 0.92 12.65
N SER A 103 -6.70 0.06 11.88
CA SER A 103 -6.06 -1.16 11.35
C SER A 103 -5.44 -0.96 9.96
N PHE A 104 -5.24 0.30 9.52
CA PHE A 104 -4.87 0.69 8.16
C PHE A 104 -3.37 0.50 7.86
N ALA A 105 -2.95 -0.76 7.73
CA ALA A 105 -1.57 -1.12 7.42
C ALA A 105 -0.99 -0.52 6.12
N PRO A 106 -1.76 -0.24 5.04
CA PRO A 106 -1.22 0.39 3.83
C PRO A 106 -0.45 1.71 4.06
N MET A 107 -0.69 2.41 5.18
CA MET A 107 0.09 3.60 5.55
C MET A 107 1.60 3.31 5.71
N LEU A 108 1.96 2.10 6.17
CA LEU A 108 3.36 1.70 6.35
C LEU A 108 4.10 1.71 5.03
N SER A 109 3.45 1.18 3.99
CA SER A 109 4.04 1.13 2.67
C SER A 109 4.20 2.52 2.05
N ALA A 110 3.26 3.44 2.32
CA ALA A 110 3.34 4.83 1.85
C ALA A 110 4.55 5.59 2.42
N ALA A 111 5.02 5.23 3.61
CA ALA A 111 6.25 5.79 4.20
C ALA A 111 7.53 5.12 3.69
N VAL A 112 7.51 3.80 3.49
CA VAL A 112 8.73 3.04 3.15
C VAL A 112 9.05 3.08 1.66
N LEU A 113 8.05 3.17 0.78
CA LEU A 113 8.24 3.20 -0.68
C LEU A 113 9.16 4.34 -1.19
N PRO A 114 8.97 5.62 -0.82
CA PRO A 114 9.82 6.69 -1.33
C PRO A 114 11.25 6.52 -0.83
N VAL A 115 11.44 5.91 0.35
CA VAL A 115 12.75 5.56 0.89
C VAL A 115 13.41 4.43 0.11
N LEU A 116 12.67 3.38 -0.25
CA LEU A 116 13.20 2.30 -1.08
C LEU A 116 13.60 2.81 -2.47
N LEU A 117 12.81 3.72 -3.05
CA LEU A 117 13.05 4.30 -4.36
C LEU A 117 14.05 5.47 -4.34
N GLN A 118 14.44 5.95 -3.15
CA GLN A 118 15.25 7.15 -2.96
C GLN A 118 14.66 8.38 -3.69
N THR A 119 13.33 8.52 -3.59
CA THR A 119 12.57 9.58 -4.23
C THR A 119 12.82 10.92 -3.55
N ARG A 120 13.31 11.89 -4.34
CA ARG A 120 13.55 13.28 -3.88
C ARG A 120 12.51 14.27 -4.38
N SER A 121 11.60 13.84 -5.24
CA SER A 121 10.62 14.72 -5.87
C SER A 121 9.32 14.81 -5.06
N ALA A 122 8.63 15.95 -5.18
CA ALA A 122 7.29 16.12 -4.64
C ALA A 122 6.21 15.37 -5.46
N VAL A 123 6.56 14.82 -6.63
CA VAL A 123 5.61 14.10 -7.49
C VAL A 123 5.02 12.92 -6.75
N TYR A 124 5.84 12.21 -5.96
CA TYR A 124 5.39 11.12 -5.11
C TYR A 124 4.26 11.56 -4.17
N LEU A 125 4.47 12.67 -3.45
CA LEU A 125 3.49 13.19 -2.49
C LEU A 125 2.20 13.65 -3.18
N ILE A 126 2.33 14.39 -4.28
CA ILE A 126 1.18 14.90 -5.04
C ILE A 126 0.34 13.74 -5.58
N ALA A 127 0.98 12.74 -6.18
CA ALA A 127 0.28 11.60 -6.76
C ALA A 127 -0.35 10.70 -5.67
N ALA A 128 0.33 10.47 -4.54
CA ALA A 128 -0.24 9.75 -3.40
C ALA A 128 -1.52 10.43 -2.87
N CYS A 129 -1.49 11.75 -2.69
CA CYS A 129 -2.64 12.53 -2.24
C CYS A 129 -3.77 12.52 -3.28
N PHE A 130 -3.46 12.76 -4.56
CA PHE A 130 -4.45 12.83 -5.63
C PHE A 130 -5.15 11.49 -5.87
N LEU A 131 -4.39 10.40 -5.97
CA LEU A 131 -4.95 9.06 -6.20
C LEU A 131 -5.78 8.59 -5.00
N THR A 132 -5.31 8.85 -3.78
CA THR A 132 -6.07 8.52 -2.55
C THR A 132 -7.37 9.31 -2.49
N ALA A 133 -7.34 10.62 -2.77
CA ALA A 133 -8.54 11.45 -2.84
C ALA A 133 -9.52 10.91 -3.90
N GLY A 134 -9.02 10.51 -5.08
CA GLY A 134 -9.81 9.88 -6.13
C GLY A 134 -10.53 8.60 -5.68
N ILE A 135 -9.83 7.71 -4.97
CA ILE A 135 -10.44 6.48 -4.41
C ILE A 135 -11.55 6.83 -3.42
N LEU A 136 -11.30 7.78 -2.51
CA LEU A 136 -12.28 8.17 -1.48
C LEU A 136 -13.50 8.86 -2.10
N LEU A 137 -13.32 9.68 -3.13
CA LEU A 137 -14.40 10.27 -3.92
C LEU A 137 -15.25 9.19 -4.60
N LEU A 138 -14.62 8.22 -5.27
CA LEU A 138 -15.34 7.09 -5.86
C LEU A 138 -16.11 6.30 -4.81
N ARG A 139 -15.50 6.02 -3.65
CA ARG A 139 -16.19 5.34 -2.54
C ARG A 139 -17.40 6.14 -2.07
N MET A 140 -17.28 7.46 -1.89
CA MET A 140 -18.40 8.33 -1.51
C MET A 140 -19.53 8.29 -2.55
N ILE A 141 -19.20 8.32 -3.84
CA ILE A 141 -20.19 8.21 -4.93
C ILE A 141 -20.91 6.85 -4.86
N LEU A 142 -20.17 5.75 -4.70
CA LEU A 142 -20.73 4.41 -4.61
C LEU A 142 -21.63 4.21 -3.38
N ILE A 143 -21.30 4.84 -2.25
CA ILE A 143 -22.17 4.86 -1.05
C ILE A 143 -23.45 5.65 -1.35
N ARG A 144 -23.35 6.84 -1.97
CA ARG A 144 -24.52 7.65 -2.36
C ARG A 144 -25.43 6.92 -3.36
N CYS A 145 -24.85 6.09 -4.23
CA CYS A 145 -25.59 5.24 -5.16
C CYS A 145 -26.19 3.98 -4.51
N ASN A 146 -26.08 3.79 -3.18
CA ASN A 146 -26.48 2.59 -2.45
C ASN A 146 -25.85 1.29 -2.99
N ILE A 147 -24.65 1.37 -3.55
CA ILE A 147 -23.88 0.21 -4.04
C ILE A 147 -23.02 -0.37 -2.91
N LEU A 148 -22.42 0.52 -2.11
CA LEU A 148 -21.61 0.17 -0.94
C LEU A 148 -22.34 0.50 0.36
N ALA A 149 -22.05 -0.24 1.43
CA ALA A 149 -22.58 0.05 2.75
C ALA A 149 -21.74 1.14 3.42
N ASP A 150 -22.42 2.14 4.00
CA ASP A 150 -21.79 3.04 4.94
C ASP A 150 -21.56 2.28 6.25
N THR A 151 -20.34 2.32 6.76
CA THR A 151 -19.96 1.63 7.98
C THR A 151 -19.40 2.63 8.97
N PRO A 152 -20.01 2.76 10.16
CA PRO A 152 -19.50 3.67 11.18
C PRO A 152 -18.10 3.24 11.59
N PHE A 153 -17.24 4.23 11.81
CA PHE A 153 -15.88 4.00 12.27
C PHE A 153 -15.88 3.61 13.75
N GLU A 154 -15.39 2.41 14.03
CA GLU A 154 -15.12 1.94 15.38
C GLU A 154 -13.61 1.94 15.62
N ARG A 155 -13.15 2.77 16.57
CA ARG A 155 -11.74 2.86 16.95
C ARG A 155 -11.28 1.57 17.59
N LEU A 156 -10.05 1.17 17.32
CA LEU A 156 -9.42 0.07 18.06
C LEU A 156 -9.28 0.45 19.55
N PRO A 157 -9.28 -0.55 20.46
CA PRO A 157 -8.96 -0.34 21.86
C PRO A 157 -7.62 0.37 22.03
N GLU A 158 -7.43 1.01 23.18
CA GLU A 158 -6.17 1.69 23.47
C GLU A 158 -5.00 0.71 23.39
N PRO A 159 -3.86 1.15 22.84
CA PRO A 159 -2.70 0.28 22.71
C PRO A 159 -2.21 -0.13 24.10
N ASP A 160 -2.30 -1.42 24.38
CA ASP A 160 -1.71 -1.99 25.58
C ASP A 160 -0.17 -2.06 25.48
N SER A 161 0.48 -2.17 26.62
CA SER A 161 1.91 -2.44 26.82
C SER A 161 2.41 -3.55 25.88
N ALA A 162 1.61 -4.62 25.72
CA ALA A 162 1.90 -5.72 24.82
C ALA A 162 1.93 -5.30 23.33
N ALA A 163 1.07 -4.37 22.90
CA ALA A 163 1.06 -3.86 21.53
C ALA A 163 2.30 -3.00 21.23
N CYS A 164 2.79 -2.25 22.22
CA CYS A 164 4.05 -1.53 22.12
C CYS A 164 5.23 -2.51 21.97
N VAL A 165 5.31 -3.53 22.82
CA VAL A 165 6.36 -4.57 22.75
C VAL A 165 6.31 -5.30 21.40
N GLN A 166 5.13 -5.69 20.92
CA GLN A 166 4.98 -6.32 19.61
C GLN A 166 5.44 -5.40 18.48
N THR A 167 5.20 -4.10 18.57
CA THR A 167 5.66 -3.13 17.58
C THR A 167 7.19 -3.06 17.53
N VAL A 168 7.85 -3.06 18.69
CA VAL A 168 9.32 -3.06 18.79
C VAL A 168 9.91 -4.36 18.25
N ILE A 169 9.36 -5.52 18.62
CA ILE A 169 9.81 -6.82 18.11
C ILE A 169 9.66 -6.88 16.59
N ARG A 170 8.49 -6.46 16.08
CA ARG A 170 8.19 -6.44 14.65
C ARG A 170 9.15 -5.52 13.90
N TRP A 171 9.47 -4.35 14.46
CA TRP A 171 10.46 -3.44 13.90
C TRP A 171 11.86 -4.06 13.86
N GLY A 172 12.29 -4.75 14.92
CA GLY A 172 13.58 -5.46 14.94
C GLY A 172 13.67 -6.52 13.85
N ILE A 173 12.64 -7.34 13.69
CA ILE A 173 12.58 -8.38 12.64
C ILE A 173 12.60 -7.75 11.25
N VAL A 174 11.77 -6.73 10.99
CA VAL A 174 11.73 -6.05 9.70
C VAL A 174 13.08 -5.39 9.39
N THR A 175 13.74 -4.82 10.38
CA THR A 175 15.08 -4.23 10.21
C THR A 175 16.11 -5.29 9.81
N ALA A 176 16.10 -6.45 10.46
CA ALA A 176 16.98 -7.57 10.10
C ALA A 176 16.72 -8.08 8.67
N VAL A 177 15.44 -8.18 8.27
CA VAL A 177 15.04 -8.59 6.91
C VAL A 177 15.46 -7.54 5.87
N ILE A 178 15.23 -6.25 6.12
CA ILE A 178 15.66 -5.16 5.24
C ILE A 178 17.18 -5.17 5.08
N PHE A 179 17.91 -5.32 6.18
CA PHE A 179 19.36 -5.41 6.17
C PHE A 179 19.83 -6.58 5.31
N ALA A 180 19.33 -7.79 5.55
CA ALA A 180 19.69 -8.97 4.78
C ALA A 180 19.32 -8.84 3.28
N ALA A 181 18.12 -8.34 2.97
CA ALA A 181 17.65 -8.17 1.59
C ALA A 181 18.53 -7.21 0.79
N LEU A 182 18.96 -6.10 1.41
CA LEU A 182 19.83 -5.12 0.75
C LEU A 182 21.28 -5.64 0.60
N HIS A 183 21.80 -6.39 1.57
CA HIS A 183 23.15 -6.99 1.48
C HIS A 183 23.22 -8.12 0.45
N CYS A 184 22.15 -8.91 0.31
CA CYS A 184 22.08 -9.96 -0.70
C CYS A 184 21.71 -9.44 -2.11
N HIS A 185 21.64 -8.12 -2.31
CA HIS A 185 21.21 -7.47 -3.56
C HIS A 185 19.78 -7.84 -4.03
N ILE A 186 18.92 -8.33 -3.12
CA ILE A 186 17.52 -8.67 -3.39
C ILE A 186 16.60 -7.55 -2.91
N ARG A 187 16.80 -6.33 -3.43
CA ARG A 187 16.10 -5.10 -2.98
C ARG A 187 14.58 -5.23 -2.89
N TYR A 188 13.97 -5.97 -3.82
CA TYR A 188 12.51 -6.16 -3.87
C TYR A 188 11.98 -7.18 -2.87
N ALA A 189 12.84 -7.96 -2.21
CA ALA A 189 12.41 -8.81 -1.09
C ALA A 189 11.98 -7.97 0.13
N ALA A 190 12.51 -6.75 0.25
CA ALA A 190 12.09 -5.75 1.24
C ALA A 190 11.05 -4.77 0.67
N ALA A 191 10.33 -5.14 -0.39
CA ALA A 191 9.34 -4.27 -1.00
C ALA A 191 8.22 -3.92 0.01
N PRO A 192 7.71 -2.68 -0.01
CA PRO A 192 6.72 -2.23 0.96
C PRO A 192 5.46 -3.10 1.07
N PRO A 193 4.89 -3.67 -0.01
CA PRO A 193 3.74 -4.57 0.09
C PRO A 193 4.02 -5.84 0.91
N LEU A 194 5.24 -6.37 0.87
CA LEU A 194 5.65 -7.54 1.66
C LEU A 194 5.76 -7.18 3.14
N LEU A 195 6.27 -5.99 3.45
CA LEU A 195 6.33 -5.48 4.83
C LEU A 195 4.91 -5.29 5.41
N VAL A 196 3.97 -4.78 4.63
CA VAL A 196 2.57 -4.68 5.04
C VAL A 196 1.92 -6.05 5.21
N ALA A 197 2.13 -6.97 4.27
CA ALA A 197 1.65 -8.35 4.41
C ALA A 197 2.15 -8.97 5.71
N PHE A 198 3.45 -8.82 6.02
CA PHE A 198 4.04 -9.24 7.29
C PHE A 198 3.31 -8.60 8.49
N THR A 199 3.06 -7.30 8.48
CA THR A 199 2.33 -6.64 9.59
C THR A 199 0.90 -7.16 9.79
N GLU A 200 0.23 -7.54 8.70
CA GLU A 200 -1.11 -8.11 8.74
C GLU A 200 -1.10 -9.55 9.29
N PHE A 201 -0.06 -10.35 8.99
CA PHE A 201 0.09 -11.70 9.56
C PHE A 201 0.26 -11.71 11.09
N TRP A 202 0.76 -10.62 11.68
CA TRP A 202 0.93 -10.51 13.13
C TRP A 202 -0.39 -10.34 13.88
N LYS A 203 -1.44 -9.83 13.23
CA LYS A 203 -2.73 -9.60 13.90
C LYS A 203 -3.41 -10.93 14.21
N PRO A 204 -3.84 -11.19 15.47
CA PRO A 204 -4.46 -12.45 15.86
C PRO A 204 -5.76 -12.74 15.09
N ASP A 205 -6.53 -11.70 14.76
CA ASP A 205 -7.81 -11.84 14.06
C ASP A 205 -7.68 -11.84 12.52
N ALA A 206 -6.48 -11.66 11.97
CA ALA A 206 -6.33 -11.57 10.53
C ALA A 206 -6.61 -12.90 9.84
N VAL A 207 -7.39 -12.85 8.76
CA VAL A 207 -7.60 -13.99 7.84
C VAL A 207 -6.27 -14.52 7.33
N ALA A 208 -5.30 -13.62 7.10
CA ALA A 208 -3.94 -13.95 6.70
C ALA A 208 -3.28 -14.92 7.68
N ARG A 209 -3.38 -14.66 8.99
CA ARG A 209 -2.84 -15.53 10.03
C ARG A 209 -3.55 -16.89 10.11
N ARG A 210 -4.86 -16.93 9.83
CA ARG A 210 -5.66 -18.17 9.87
C ARG A 210 -5.43 -19.08 8.67
N ARG A 211 -5.03 -18.53 7.51
CA ARG A 211 -4.77 -19.28 6.26
C ARG A 211 -3.44 -18.87 5.61
N PRO A 212 -2.30 -19.07 6.29
CA PRO A 212 -1.02 -18.53 5.85
C PRO A 212 -0.56 -19.10 4.50
N ILE A 213 -0.78 -20.40 4.27
CA ILE A 213 -0.40 -21.08 3.02
C ILE A 213 -1.21 -20.52 1.84
N THR A 214 -2.53 -20.39 2.00
CA THR A 214 -3.42 -19.88 0.93
C THR A 214 -3.06 -18.45 0.56
N VAL A 215 -2.84 -17.57 1.55
CA VAL A 215 -2.46 -16.17 1.29
C VAL A 215 -1.09 -16.08 0.64
N THR A 216 -0.10 -16.86 1.11
CA THR A 216 1.23 -16.86 0.51
C THR A 216 1.19 -17.38 -0.93
N ALA A 217 0.48 -18.48 -1.19
CA ALA A 217 0.32 -19.01 -2.54
C ALA A 217 -0.37 -18.01 -3.47
N LEU A 218 -1.39 -17.29 -2.99
CA LEU A 218 -2.07 -16.25 -3.75
C LEU A 218 -1.13 -15.08 -4.09
N LEU A 219 -0.35 -14.59 -3.11
CA LEU A 219 0.63 -13.53 -3.35
C LEU A 219 1.68 -13.95 -4.38
N THR A 220 2.19 -15.18 -4.28
CA THR A 220 3.15 -15.73 -5.24
C THR A 220 2.54 -15.84 -6.63
N LEU A 221 1.32 -16.36 -6.75
CA LEU A 221 0.63 -16.47 -8.04
C LEU A 221 0.34 -15.09 -8.65
N CYS A 222 -0.12 -14.12 -7.86
CA CYS A 222 -0.31 -12.75 -8.31
C CYS A 222 1.00 -12.12 -8.79
N GLY A 223 2.10 -12.33 -8.07
CA GLY A 223 3.43 -11.87 -8.46
C GLY A 223 3.89 -12.49 -9.79
N LEU A 224 3.71 -13.80 -9.96
CA LEU A 224 4.06 -14.51 -11.19
C LEU A 224 3.22 -14.05 -12.39
N CYS A 225 1.90 -13.93 -12.21
CA CYS A 225 1.00 -13.43 -13.24
C CYS A 225 1.36 -11.99 -13.64
N GLY A 226 1.61 -11.11 -12.66
CA GLY A 226 2.02 -9.72 -12.90
C GLY A 226 3.36 -9.64 -13.64
N ALA A 227 4.35 -10.46 -13.25
CA ALA A 227 5.63 -10.53 -13.93
C ALA A 227 5.51 -11.04 -15.38
N GLY A 228 4.67 -12.06 -15.61
CA GLY A 228 4.39 -12.60 -16.94
C GLY A 228 3.71 -11.59 -17.85
N VAL A 229 2.68 -10.89 -17.35
CA VAL A 229 2.00 -9.83 -18.09
C VAL A 229 2.95 -8.67 -18.40
N ARG A 230 3.78 -8.25 -17.44
CA ARG A 230 4.81 -7.23 -17.68
C ARG A 230 5.79 -7.66 -18.78
N TYR A 231 6.27 -8.90 -18.74
CA TYR A 231 7.18 -9.43 -19.75
C TYR A 231 6.55 -9.39 -21.15
N LEU A 232 5.30 -9.85 -21.28
CA LEU A 232 4.59 -9.81 -22.56
C LEU A 232 4.38 -8.37 -23.04
N LEU A 233 3.75 -7.51 -22.24
CA LEU A 233 3.35 -6.18 -22.67
C LEU A 233 4.53 -5.22 -22.89
N CYS A 234 5.54 -5.29 -22.03
CA CYS A 234 6.64 -4.32 -22.02
C CYS A 234 7.83 -4.82 -22.82
N VAL A 235 8.25 -6.08 -22.63
CA VAL A 235 9.46 -6.62 -23.28
C VAL A 235 9.14 -7.14 -24.68
N ARG A 236 8.01 -7.84 -24.86
CA ARG A 236 7.66 -8.44 -26.15
C ARG A 236 6.90 -7.50 -27.09
N PHE A 237 5.94 -6.73 -26.57
CA PHE A 237 5.10 -5.85 -27.39
C PHE A 237 5.49 -4.36 -27.33
N GLY A 238 6.34 -3.95 -26.39
CA GLY A 238 6.84 -2.56 -26.31
C GLY A 238 5.78 -1.49 -26.03
N ILE A 239 4.61 -1.87 -25.49
CA ILE A 239 3.44 -0.99 -25.33
C ILE A 239 3.64 -0.01 -24.16
N LEU A 240 4.30 -0.43 -23.09
CA LEU A 240 4.52 0.34 -21.86
C LEU A 240 6.02 0.59 -21.67
N GLN A 241 6.55 1.59 -22.36
CA GLN A 241 7.99 1.85 -22.47
C GLN A 241 8.61 2.26 -21.13
N CYS A 242 7.86 2.98 -20.27
CA CYS A 242 8.30 3.34 -18.92
C CYS A 242 8.59 2.09 -18.06
N PHE A 243 7.92 0.96 -18.33
CA PHE A 243 8.06 -0.30 -17.60
C PHE A 243 9.10 -1.27 -18.19
N ALA A 244 9.60 -0.99 -19.40
CA ALA A 244 10.62 -1.79 -20.08
C ALA A 244 12.05 -1.46 -19.60
N ALA A 245 12.30 -0.23 -19.13
CA ALA A 245 13.62 0.26 -18.72
C ALA A 245 13.95 -0.03 -17.23
N GLY A 246 13.61 -1.20 -16.70
CA GLY A 246 13.75 -1.52 -15.26
C GLY A 246 14.13 -2.96 -14.97
#